data_AF-A0A1F9TGB7-F1
#
_entry.id   AF-A0A1F9TGB7-F1
#
_cell.length_a   1.000
_cell.length_b   1.000
_cell.length_c   1.000
_cell.angle_alpha   90.00
_cell.angle_beta   90.00
_cell.angle_gamma   90.00
#
_symmetry.space_group_name_H-M   'P 1'
#
loop_
_entity.id
_entity.type
_entity.pdbx_description
1 polymer ?
#
loop_
_entity_poly.entity_id
_entity_poly.type
_entity_poly.pdbx_seq_one_letter_code
_entity_poly.pdbx_strand_id
1 'polypeptide(L)'
;MTHDEIRAALSAYFDGQAGLEQAAEITAHVAACRECRDTLDSFKALSAGVKEELAVKAPAGLAGRALARARAGQERRSRVPLALALAFAALVVALLSGIVAKKYMPTMFASVQGMINGAASSLGVSSGNK
;
A
#
# COMPACT_ATOMS: atom_id res chain seq x y z
N MET A 1 -12.12 -5.39 27.01
CA MET A 1 -12.60 -6.60 27.74
C MET A 1 -11.99 -6.68 29.14
N THR A 2 -12.67 -7.33 30.09
CA THR A 2 -12.12 -7.63 31.42
C THR A 2 -11.09 -8.77 31.36
N HIS A 3 -10.28 -8.95 32.41
CA HIS A 3 -9.30 -10.03 32.47
C HIS A 3 -9.95 -11.42 32.30
N ASP A 4 -11.09 -11.66 32.95
CA ASP A 4 -11.79 -12.95 32.90
C ASP A 4 -12.40 -13.22 31.53
N GLU A 5 -12.97 -12.20 30.89
CA GLU A 5 -13.47 -12.29 29.51
C GLU A 5 -12.34 -12.63 28.53
N ILE A 6 -11.17 -12.02 28.70
CA ILE A 6 -10.00 -12.31 27.88
C ILE A 6 -9.54 -13.74 28.10
N ARG A 7 -9.44 -14.18 29.37
CA ARG A 7 -9.06 -15.54 29.71
C ARG A 7 -9.99 -16.58 29.07
N ALA A 8 -11.30 -16.34 29.09
CA ALA A 8 -12.27 -17.21 28.45
C ALA A 8 -12.11 -17.23 26.91
N ALA A 9 -11.73 -16.10 26.30
CA ALA A 9 -11.55 -15.99 24.86
C ALA A 9 -10.18 -16.49 24.34
N LEU A 10 -9.20 -16.78 25.22
CA LEU A 10 -7.84 -17.17 24.81
C LEU A 10 -7.80 -18.44 23.94
N SER A 11 -8.67 -19.43 24.17
CA SER A 11 -8.73 -20.64 23.35
C SER A 11 -9.17 -20.32 21.92
N ALA A 12 -10.28 -19.57 21.77
CA ALA A 12 -10.77 -19.15 20.46
C ALA A 12 -9.74 -18.26 19.74
N TYR A 13 -9.03 -17.41 20.47
CA TYR A 13 -7.90 -16.65 19.92
C TYR A 13 -6.77 -17.56 19.43
N PHE A 14 -6.36 -18.55 20.22
CA PHE A 14 -5.32 -19.50 19.85
C PHE A 14 -5.67 -20.29 18.58
N ASP A 15 -6.93 -20.67 18.42
CA ASP A 15 -7.44 -21.37 17.24
C ASP A 15 -7.67 -20.45 16.02
N GLY A 16 -7.43 -19.15 16.15
CA GLY A 16 -7.65 -18.15 15.09
C GLY A 16 -9.12 -17.84 14.83
N GLN A 17 -10.00 -18.13 15.78
CA GLN A 17 -11.45 -17.95 15.70
C GLN A 17 -11.94 -16.64 16.34
N ALA A 18 -11.04 -15.89 16.99
CA ALA A 18 -11.35 -14.55 17.47
C ALA A 18 -11.54 -13.58 16.29
N GLY A 19 -12.54 -12.69 16.39
CA GLY A 19 -12.71 -11.58 15.44
C GLY A 19 -11.52 -10.61 15.49
N LEU A 20 -11.33 -9.80 14.44
CA LEU A 20 -10.16 -8.91 14.31
C LEU A 20 -9.99 -7.92 15.48
N GLU A 21 -11.09 -7.29 15.90
CA GLU A 21 -11.11 -6.34 17.02
C GLU A 21 -10.78 -7.04 18.35
N GLN A 22 -11.45 -8.16 18.60
CA GLN A 22 -11.21 -8.99 19.79
C GLN A 22 -9.77 -9.53 19.84
N ALA A 23 -9.21 -9.95 18.71
CA ALA A 23 -7.85 -10.42 18.62
C ALA A 23 -6.83 -9.30 18.94
N ALA A 24 -7.10 -8.06 18.51
CA ALA A 24 -6.27 -6.91 18.85
C ALA A 24 -6.28 -6.62 20.35
N GLU A 25 -7.47 -6.63 20.98
CA GLU A 25 -7.61 -6.46 22.44
C GLU A 25 -6.89 -7.57 23.23
N ILE A 26 -7.10 -8.84 22.86
CA ILE A 26 -6.45 -9.99 23.51
C ILE A 26 -4.93 -9.89 23.36
N THR A 27 -4.43 -9.51 22.18
CA THR A 27 -2.99 -9.36 21.93
C THR A 27 -2.39 -8.27 22.83
N ALA A 28 -3.06 -7.11 22.94
CA ALA A 28 -2.62 -6.03 23.81
C ALA A 28 -2.60 -6.45 25.28
N HIS A 29 -3.62 -7.18 25.75
CA HIS A 29 -3.69 -7.66 27.13
C HIS A 29 -2.62 -8.72 27.44
N VAL A 30 -2.42 -9.71 26.57
CA VAL A 30 -1.38 -10.74 26.75
C VAL A 30 0.03 -10.13 26.81
N ALA A 31 0.26 -9.03 26.09
CA ALA A 31 1.52 -8.28 26.14
C ALA A 31 1.76 -7.60 27.51
N ALA A 32 0.71 -7.29 28.27
CA ALA A 32 0.82 -6.66 29.60
C ALA A 32 0.58 -7.64 30.77
N CYS A 33 -0.16 -8.72 30.56
CA CYS A 33 -0.56 -9.67 31.60
C CYS A 33 0.23 -10.98 31.52
N ARG A 34 0.99 -11.27 32.58
CA ARG A 34 1.81 -12.49 32.66
C ARG A 34 0.95 -13.76 32.70
N GLU A 35 -0.13 -13.77 33.48
CA GLU A 35 -1.00 -14.94 33.63
C GLU A 35 -1.65 -15.39 32.32
N CYS A 36 -2.19 -14.44 31.54
CA CYS A 36 -2.78 -14.75 30.24
C CYS A 36 -1.72 -15.23 29.25
N ARG A 37 -0.48 -14.74 29.35
CA ARG A 37 0.65 -15.20 28.53
C ARG A 37 1.05 -16.63 28.87
N ASP A 38 1.22 -16.93 30.16
CA ASP A 38 1.56 -18.27 30.64
C ASP A 38 0.49 -19.29 30.24
N THR A 39 -0.79 -18.89 30.28
CA THR A 39 -1.92 -19.70 29.82
C THR A 39 -1.82 -19.98 28.31
N LEU A 40 -1.56 -18.96 27.51
CA LEU A 40 -1.43 -19.08 26.06
C LEU A 40 -0.21 -19.91 25.66
N ASP A 41 0.90 -19.79 26.39
CA ASP A 41 2.10 -20.60 26.19
C ASP A 41 1.86 -22.07 26.57
N SER A 42 1.01 -22.34 27.57
CA SER A 42 0.56 -23.70 27.88
C SER A 42 -0.23 -24.33 26.73
N PHE A 43 -1.08 -23.55 26.03
CA PHE A 43 -1.78 -24.02 24.83
C PHE A 43 -0.81 -24.33 23.68
N LYS A 44 0.20 -23.47 23.47
CA LYS A 44 1.25 -23.72 22.47
C LYS A 44 2.02 -25.00 22.78
N ALA A 45 2.42 -25.19 24.03
CA ALA A 45 3.18 -26.36 24.47
C ALA A 45 2.38 -27.65 24.25
N LEU A 46 1.09 -27.66 24.64
CA LEU A 46 0.20 -28.79 24.41
C LEU A 46 0.05 -29.09 22.91
N SER A 47 -0.22 -28.07 22.09
CA SER A 47 -0.34 -28.23 20.63
C SER A 47 0.94 -28.76 20.00
N ALA A 48 2.11 -28.30 20.45
CA ALA A 48 3.40 -28.78 19.98
C ALA A 48 3.61 -30.26 20.33
N GLY A 49 3.34 -30.66 21.59
CA GLY A 49 3.45 -32.05 22.01
C GLY A 49 2.55 -33.00 21.22
N VAL A 50 1.29 -32.59 20.99
CA VAL A 50 0.35 -33.37 20.17
C VAL A 50 0.81 -33.48 18.71
N LYS A 51 1.34 -32.40 18.12
CA LYS A 51 1.85 -32.42 16.75
C LYS A 51 3.07 -33.32 16.58
N GLU A 52 3.95 -33.35 17.58
CA GLU A 52 5.12 -34.22 17.58
C GLU A 52 4.70 -35.69 17.65
N GLU A 53 3.82 -36.03 18.59
CA GLU A 53 3.34 -37.41 18.78
C GLU A 53 2.57 -37.92 17.55
N LEU A 54 1.77 -37.05 16.92
CA LEU A 54 0.94 -37.40 15.76
C LEU A 54 1.61 -37.06 14.41
N ALA A 55 2.92 -36.83 14.39
CA ALA A 55 3.63 -36.44 13.17
C ALA A 55 3.60 -37.55 12.11
N VAL A 56 2.64 -37.48 11.18
CA VAL A 56 2.59 -38.38 10.02
C VAL A 56 3.46 -37.84 8.90
N LYS A 57 4.30 -38.71 8.34
CA LYS A 57 5.16 -38.35 7.19
C LYS A 57 4.30 -37.95 6.00
N ALA A 58 4.49 -36.71 5.53
CA ALA A 58 3.81 -36.22 4.35
C ALA A 58 4.14 -37.08 3.11
N PRO A 59 3.17 -37.36 2.23
CA PRO A 59 3.41 -38.09 0.99
C PRO A 59 4.51 -37.44 0.14
N ALA A 60 5.32 -38.27 -0.52
CA ALA A 60 6.37 -37.80 -1.41
C ALA A 60 5.81 -36.84 -2.46
N GLY A 61 6.52 -35.73 -2.69
CA GLY A 61 6.13 -34.70 -3.66
C GLY A 61 4.94 -33.80 -3.24
N LEU A 62 4.34 -33.97 -2.05
CA LEU A 62 3.30 -33.05 -1.57
C LEU A 62 3.86 -31.64 -1.33
N ALA A 63 4.99 -31.53 -0.63
CA ALA A 63 5.63 -30.25 -0.35
C ALA A 63 6.00 -29.49 -1.64
N GLY A 64 6.59 -30.19 -2.62
CA GLY A 64 6.94 -29.60 -3.92
C GLY A 64 5.72 -29.06 -4.67
N ARG A 65 4.62 -29.84 -4.71
CA ARG A 65 3.36 -29.40 -5.35
C ARG A 65 2.70 -28.23 -4.62
N ALA A 66 2.70 -28.24 -3.29
CA ALA A 66 2.15 -27.15 -2.49
C ALA A 66 2.92 -25.84 -2.70
N LEU A 67 4.25 -25.90 -2.66
CA LEU A 67 5.12 -24.75 -2.90
C LEU A 67 5.01 -24.22 -4.32
N ALA A 68 4.93 -25.10 -5.33
CA ALA A 68 4.73 -24.70 -6.72
C ALA A 68 3.41 -23.93 -6.91
N ARG A 69 2.32 -24.39 -6.28
CA ARG A 69 1.02 -23.70 -6.31
C ARG A 69 1.07 -22.35 -5.61
N ALA A 70 1.71 -22.25 -4.44
CA ALA A 70 1.84 -20.99 -3.71
C ALA A 70 2.60 -19.93 -4.54
N ARG A 71 3.72 -20.33 -5.16
CA ARG A 71 4.51 -19.43 -6.02
C ARG A 71 3.74 -18.97 -7.26
N ALA A 72 3.03 -19.88 -7.92
CA ALA A 72 2.22 -19.52 -9.09
C ALA A 72 1.11 -18.49 -8.77
N GLY A 73 0.55 -18.53 -7.56
CA GLY A 73 -0.39 -17.52 -7.06
C GLY A 73 0.26 -16.16 -6.81
N GLN A 74 1.49 -16.16 -6.27
CA GLN A 74 2.25 -14.94 -5.96
C GLN A 74 2.68 -14.18 -7.23
N GLU A 75 3.14 -14.90 -8.26
CA GLU A 75 3.59 -14.26 -9.51
C GLU A 75 2.43 -13.59 -10.28
N ARG A 76 1.22 -14.15 -10.22
CA ARG A 76 0.03 -13.55 -10.85
C ARG A 76 -0.37 -12.20 -10.23
N ARG A 77 -0.07 -11.95 -8.96
CA ARG A 77 -0.43 -10.72 -8.24
C ARG A 77 0.48 -9.54 -8.58
N SER A 78 1.72 -9.78 -9.00
CA SER A 78 2.78 -8.76 -8.98
C SER A 78 2.88 -7.88 -10.24
N ARG A 79 2.50 -8.37 -11.42
CA ARG A 79 2.81 -7.66 -12.69
C ARG A 79 1.70 -6.79 -13.27
N VAL A 80 0.45 -7.05 -12.92
CA VAL A 80 -0.72 -6.32 -13.44
C VAL A 80 -0.81 -4.87 -12.92
N PRO A 81 -0.55 -4.54 -11.63
CA PRO A 81 -0.81 -3.19 -11.13
C PRO A 81 0.22 -2.16 -11.63
N LEU A 82 1.47 -2.56 -11.85
CA LEU A 82 2.52 -1.63 -12.28
C LEU A 82 2.36 -1.20 -13.74
N ALA A 83 2.06 -2.14 -14.64
CA ALA A 83 1.86 -1.83 -16.05
C ALA A 83 0.65 -0.90 -16.25
N LEU A 84 -0.43 -1.13 -15.49
CA LEU A 84 -1.63 -0.30 -15.55
C LEU A 84 -1.40 1.09 -14.92
N ALA A 85 -0.61 1.17 -13.85
CA ALA A 85 -0.20 2.44 -13.24
C ALA A 85 0.68 3.28 -14.19
N LEU A 86 1.65 2.65 -14.88
CA LEU A 86 2.50 3.34 -15.86
C LEU A 86 1.69 3.85 -17.06
N ALA A 87 0.76 3.04 -17.58
CA ALA A 87 -0.12 3.44 -18.67
C ALA A 87 -1.02 4.64 -18.26
N PHE A 88 -1.57 4.62 -17.04
CA PHE A 88 -2.36 5.73 -16.52
C PHE A 88 -1.52 6.99 -16.33
N ALA A 89 -0.31 6.88 -15.78
CA ALA A 89 0.61 8.00 -15.61
C ALA A 89 0.96 8.66 -16.95
N ALA A 90 1.25 7.85 -17.99
CA ALA A 90 1.53 8.36 -19.33
C ALA A 90 0.34 9.13 -19.92
N LEU A 91 -0.89 8.63 -19.73
CA LEU A 91 -2.12 9.32 -20.17
C LEU A 91 -2.30 10.67 -19.47
N VAL A 92 -2.10 10.73 -18.15
CA VAL A 92 -2.20 11.97 -17.37
C VAL A 92 -1.18 13.00 -17.85
N VAL A 93 0.07 12.59 -18.06
CA VAL A 93 1.13 13.49 -18.56
C VAL A 93 0.77 14.03 -19.95
N ALA A 94 0.27 13.19 -20.86
CA ALA A 94 -0.14 13.63 -22.19
C ALA A 94 -1.29 14.66 -22.12
N LEU A 95 -2.32 14.41 -21.31
CA LEU A 95 -3.43 15.34 -21.13
C LEU A 95 -2.98 16.68 -20.53
N LEU A 96 -2.13 16.65 -19.51
CA LEU A 96 -1.60 17.86 -18.88
C LEU A 96 -0.73 18.69 -19.83
N SER A 97 0.11 18.05 -20.64
CA SER A 97 0.91 18.76 -21.65
C SER A 97 0.04 19.49 -22.68
N GLY A 98 -1.08 18.90 -23.11
CA GLY A 98 -2.04 19.55 -24.01
C GLY A 98 -2.76 20.75 -23.38
N ILE A 99 -3.10 20.66 -22.08
CA ILE A 99 -3.74 21.74 -21.33
C ILE A 99 -2.78 22.91 -21.12
N VAL A 100 -1.53 22.63 -20.74
CA VAL A 100 -0.47 23.63 -20.57
C VAL A 100 -0.21 24.33 -21.90
N ALA A 101 0.00 23.59 -22.99
CA ALA A 101 0.24 24.19 -24.30
C ALA A 101 -0.88 25.18 -24.69
N LYS A 102 -2.16 24.80 -24.52
CA LYS A 102 -3.30 25.70 -24.83
C LYS A 102 -3.37 26.93 -23.92
N LYS A 103 -3.07 26.79 -22.63
CA LYS A 103 -3.22 27.87 -21.65
C LYS A 103 -2.12 28.94 -21.76
N TYR A 104 -0.90 28.53 -22.15
CA TYR A 104 0.27 29.43 -22.18
C TYR A 104 0.60 29.98 -23.59
N MET A 105 0.00 29.45 -24.67
CA MET A 105 0.17 29.99 -26.02
C MET A 105 -0.24 31.47 -26.18
N PRO A 106 -1.42 31.93 -25.69
CA PRO A 106 -1.87 33.30 -25.93
C PRO A 106 -1.09 34.34 -25.09
N THR A 107 -0.60 33.97 -23.91
CA THR A 107 0.16 34.89 -23.03
C THR A 107 1.57 35.14 -23.53
N MET A 108 2.21 34.13 -24.14
CA MET A 108 3.52 34.26 -24.76
C MET A 108 3.45 35.15 -26.02
N PHE A 109 2.42 34.96 -26.86
CA PHE A 109 2.22 35.79 -28.05
C PHE A 109 1.89 37.25 -27.70
N ALA A 110 1.05 37.48 -26.68
CA ALA A 110 0.74 38.82 -26.19
C ALA A 110 1.96 39.52 -25.57
N SER A 111 2.81 38.79 -24.85
CA SER A 111 4.05 39.33 -24.28
C SER A 111 5.03 39.76 -25.38
N VAL A 112 5.17 38.97 -26.45
CA VAL A 112 6.02 39.32 -27.59
C VAL A 112 5.50 40.56 -28.32
N GLN A 113 4.18 40.67 -28.55
CA GLN A 113 3.58 41.88 -29.14
C GLN A 113 3.71 43.12 -28.25
N GLY A 114 3.57 42.96 -26.93
CA GLY A 114 3.77 44.03 -25.96
C GLY A 114 5.21 44.56 -25.96
N MET A 115 6.21 43.68 -26.06
CA MET A 115 7.62 44.08 -26.17
C MET A 115 7.91 44.82 -27.49
N ILE A 116 7.31 44.40 -28.61
CA ILE A 116 7.47 45.08 -29.90
C ILE A 116 6.84 46.49 -29.86
N ASN A 117 5.62 46.63 -29.36
CA ASN A 117 4.94 47.93 -29.26
C ASN A 117 5.59 48.87 -28.23
N GLY A 118 6.11 48.32 -27.12
CA GLY A 118 6.87 49.07 -26.12
C GLY A 118 8.23 49.54 -26.60
N ALA A 119 8.92 48.74 -27.44
CA ALA A 119 10.15 49.18 -28.09
C ALA A 119 9.86 50.29 -29.13
N ALA A 120 8.78 50.17 -29.90
CA ALA A 120 8.37 51.19 -30.88
C ALA A 120 8.04 52.55 -30.23
N SER A 121 7.41 52.57 -29.06
CA SER A 121 7.12 53.83 -28.35
C SER A 121 8.38 54.49 -27.77
N SER A 122 9.39 53.72 -27.35
CA SER A 122 10.68 54.27 -26.90
C SER A 122 11.50 54.93 -28.03
N LEU A 123 11.33 54.48 -29.28
CA LEU A 123 11.99 55.04 -30.46
C LEU A 123 11.22 56.24 -31.06
N GLY A 124 9.92 56.38 -30.77
CA GLY A 124 9.06 57.46 -31.28
C GLY A 124 9.13 58.81 -30.54
N VAL A 125 9.71 58.86 -29.34
CA VAL A 125 9.81 60.10 -28.53
C VAL A 125 11.05 60.96 -28.89
N SER A 126 11.98 60.46 -29.71
CA SER A 126 13.23 61.16 -30.03
C SER A 126 13.23 61.97 -31.35
N SER A 127 12.13 62.01 -32.11
CA SER A 127 12.13 62.66 -33.44
C SER A 127 10.93 63.58 -33.65
N GLY A 128 10.94 64.73 -32.98
CA GLY A 128 9.93 65.76 -33.16
C GLY A 128 10.34 67.10 -32.56
N ASN A 129 11.56 67.57 -32.87
CA ASN A 129 11.92 68.96 -32.61
C ASN A 129 12.83 69.48 -33.73
N LYS A 130 12.20 70.12 -34.72
CA LYS A 130 12.71 71.22 -35.55
C LYS A 130 11.62 71.68 -36.51
#